data_AF-A0A7J0EJQ2-F1
#
_entry.id   AF-A0A7J0EJQ2-F1
#
_cell.length_a   1.000
_cell.length_b   1.000
_cell.length_c   1.000
_cell.angle_alpha   90.00
_cell.angle_beta   90.00
_cell.angle_gamma   90.00
#
_symmetry.space_group_name_H-M   'P 1'
#
loop_
_entity.id
_entity.type
_entity.pdbx_description
1 polymer ?
#
loop_
_entity_poly.entity_id
_entity_poly.type
_entity_poly.pdbx_seq_one_letter_code
_entity_poly.pdbx_strand_id
1 'polypeptide(L)'
;MNPYRNNTEEICIPSNVMAGSSKQHLIDYIAMELSKFISTHSESTEDASARQRKWGFTISYLVDQAAAVKRKSLAVDDQVGKELVNEMNQAFKKHGVDISVFALVDDATGDLAEGRYYNKETVAAITLGTGTNAAYIKTAPAVPKWNDP
;
A
#
# COMPACT_ATOMS: atom_id res chain seq x y z
N MET A 1 -13.09 3.58 -19.50
CA MET A 1 -12.23 2.40 -19.25
C MET A 1 -10.90 2.93 -18.74
N ASN A 2 -10.42 2.51 -17.56
CA ASN A 2 -9.17 3.01 -16.97
C ASN A 2 -7.98 2.51 -17.82
N PRO A 3 -7.17 3.39 -18.44
CA PRO A 3 -6.06 2.99 -19.30
C PRO A 3 -4.92 2.27 -18.55
N TYR A 4 -4.88 2.35 -17.21
CA TYR A 4 -3.89 1.65 -16.38
C TYR A 4 -4.30 0.23 -15.98
N ARG A 5 -5.53 -0.18 -16.28
CA ARG A 5 -6.04 -1.52 -15.94
C ARG A 5 -5.40 -2.66 -16.75
N ASN A 6 -4.58 -2.32 -17.75
CA ASN A 6 -4.01 -3.30 -18.69
C ASN A 6 -2.73 -3.98 -18.17
N ASN A 7 -2.11 -3.51 -17.08
CA ASN A 7 -0.90 -4.11 -16.49
C ASN A 7 -1.15 -4.46 -15.01
N THR A 8 -2.07 -5.37 -14.75
CA THR A 8 -2.32 -5.90 -13.39
C THR A 8 -2.10 -7.41 -13.41
N GLU A 9 -1.30 -7.91 -12.46
CA GLU A 9 -1.08 -9.33 -12.25
C GLU A 9 -1.54 -9.73 -10.84
N GLU A 10 -2.30 -10.82 -10.76
CA GLU A 10 -2.67 -11.45 -9.49
C GLU A 10 -1.70 -12.59 -9.20
N ILE A 11 -1.05 -12.53 -8.03
CA ILE A 11 -0.02 -13.49 -7.63
C ILE A 11 -0.45 -14.19 -6.36
N CYS A 12 -0.67 -15.50 -6.45
CA CYS A 12 -0.99 -16.34 -5.29
C CYS A 12 0.25 -16.55 -4.42
N ILE A 13 0.17 -16.21 -3.14
CA ILE A 13 1.27 -16.45 -2.20
C ILE A 13 1.34 -17.96 -1.89
N PRO A 14 2.48 -18.63 -2.14
CA PRO A 14 2.62 -20.06 -1.88
C PRO A 14 2.46 -20.41 -0.40
N SER A 15 1.82 -21.54 -0.10
CA SER A 15 1.55 -21.97 1.28
C SER A 15 2.82 -22.14 2.12
N ASN A 16 3.96 -22.48 1.53
CA ASN A 16 5.24 -22.57 2.23
C ASN A 16 5.84 -21.20 2.60
N VAL A 17 5.49 -20.13 1.86
CA VAL A 17 5.85 -18.74 2.20
C VAL A 17 4.95 -18.25 3.33
N MET A 18 3.66 -18.61 3.31
CA MET A 18 2.71 -18.28 4.38
C MET A 18 2.94 -19.07 5.67
N ALA A 19 3.31 -20.34 5.57
CA ALA A 19 3.57 -21.23 6.71
C ALA A 19 5.01 -21.11 7.26
N GLY A 20 5.93 -20.56 6.46
CA GLY A 20 7.31 -20.29 6.87
C GLY A 20 7.36 -19.12 7.86
N SER A 21 7.84 -19.39 9.06
CA SER A 21 7.64 -18.62 10.30
C SER A 21 8.23 -17.19 10.40
N SER A 22 8.55 -16.51 9.30
CA SER A 22 9.12 -15.15 9.35
C SER A 22 8.50 -14.21 8.32
N LYS A 23 8.03 -13.05 8.81
CA LYS A 23 7.65 -11.86 8.03
C LYS A 23 8.63 -11.56 6.89
N GLN A 24 9.92 -11.80 7.12
CA GLN A 24 10.97 -11.55 6.13
C GLN A 24 10.81 -12.40 4.85
N HIS A 25 10.35 -13.65 4.96
CA HIS A 25 10.16 -14.50 3.78
C HIS A 25 9.04 -13.99 2.88
N LEU A 26 7.97 -13.47 3.48
CA LEU A 26 6.87 -12.85 2.73
C LEU A 26 7.34 -11.56 2.03
N ILE A 27 8.09 -10.72 2.74
CA ILE A 27 8.64 -9.47 2.19
C ILE A 27 9.58 -9.76 1.01
N ASP A 28 10.50 -10.71 1.17
CA ASP A 28 11.42 -11.13 0.11
C ASP A 28 10.64 -11.69 -1.10
N TYR A 29 9.58 -12.48 -0.84
CA TYR A 29 8.73 -13.00 -1.91
C TYR A 29 8.01 -11.88 -2.69
N ILE A 30 7.43 -10.90 -1.99
CA ILE A 30 6.78 -9.74 -2.62
C ILE A 30 7.80 -8.96 -3.45
N ALA A 31 8.99 -8.70 -2.93
CA ALA A 31 10.05 -7.98 -3.64
C ALA A 31 10.52 -8.73 -4.90
N MET A 32 10.66 -10.05 -4.81
CA MET A 32 11.00 -10.90 -5.95
C MET A 32 9.92 -10.85 -7.04
N GLU A 33 8.65 -11.02 -6.68
CA GLU A 33 7.55 -11.00 -7.64
C GLU A 33 7.38 -9.61 -8.27
N LEU A 34 7.54 -8.55 -7.50
CA LEU A 34 7.55 -7.18 -8.03
C LEU A 34 8.70 -6.95 -9.03
N SER A 35 9.89 -7.51 -8.76
CA SER A 35 11.04 -7.46 -9.67
C SER A 35 10.73 -8.12 -11.02
N LYS A 36 10.07 -9.29 -11.00
CA LYS A 36 9.62 -9.98 -12.22
C LYS A 36 8.59 -9.14 -12.99
N PHE A 37 7.58 -8.64 -12.30
CA PHE A 37 6.53 -7.80 -12.91
C PHE A 37 7.12 -6.61 -13.65
N ILE A 38 8.05 -5.89 -13.01
CA ILE A 38 8.75 -4.74 -13.59
C ILE A 38 9.58 -5.13 -14.80
N SER A 39 10.30 -6.25 -14.72
CA SER A 39 11.15 -6.73 -15.81
C SER A 39 10.33 -7.14 -17.04
N THR A 40 9.13 -7.68 -16.84
CA THR A 40 8.21 -8.07 -17.91
C THR A 40 7.54 -6.85 -18.57
N HIS A 41 7.26 -5.80 -17.79
CA HIS A 41 6.48 -4.63 -18.24
C HIS A 41 7.31 -3.35 -18.44
N SER A 42 8.64 -3.40 -18.29
CA SER A 42 9.48 -2.24 -18.57
C SER A 42 9.57 -2.03 -20.08
N GLU A 43 8.77 -1.11 -20.61
CA GLU A 43 9.06 -0.49 -21.90
C GLU A 43 10.39 0.25 -21.81
N SER A 44 11.24 0.09 -22.83
CA SER A 44 12.52 0.78 -23.00
C SER A 44 12.31 2.28 -23.17
N THR A 45 11.96 2.96 -22.09
CA THR A 45 11.84 4.41 -22.06
C THR A 45 13.14 4.96 -21.51
N GLU A 46 14.00 5.43 -22.42
CA GLU A 46 15.31 6.01 -22.12
C GLU A 46 15.23 7.20 -21.13
N ASP A 47 14.04 7.80 -20.96
CA ASP A 47 13.73 8.86 -20.00
C ASP A 47 13.44 8.41 -18.56
N ALA A 48 13.20 7.12 -18.30
CA ALA A 48 12.84 6.61 -16.97
C ALA A 48 14.04 6.47 -16.01
N SER A 49 15.26 6.69 -16.50
CA SER A 49 16.53 6.46 -15.79
C SER A 49 16.89 7.54 -14.76
N ALA A 50 16.16 8.67 -14.71
CA ALA A 50 16.53 9.80 -13.86
C ALA A 50 15.89 9.83 -12.47
N ARG A 51 14.83 9.04 -12.20
CA ARG A 51 14.10 9.10 -10.92
C ARG A 51 13.67 7.71 -10.45
N GLN A 52 14.08 7.36 -9.24
CA GLN A 52 13.60 6.17 -8.54
C GLN A 52 12.07 6.12 -8.53
N ARG A 53 11.50 4.96 -8.89
CA ARG A 53 10.05 4.76 -8.94
C ARG A 53 9.48 4.75 -7.52
N LYS A 54 8.29 5.34 -7.35
CA LYS A 54 7.58 5.40 -6.07
C LYS A 54 6.52 4.32 -6.03
N TRP A 55 6.45 3.58 -4.94
CA TRP A 55 5.45 2.54 -4.72
C TRP A 55 4.51 2.91 -3.56
N GLY A 56 3.21 2.84 -3.83
CA GLY A 56 2.17 2.90 -2.82
C GLY A 56 1.82 1.48 -2.39
N PHE A 57 1.90 1.21 -1.10
CA PHE A 57 1.60 -0.09 -0.53
C PHE A 57 0.29 -0.04 0.26
N THR A 58 -0.69 -0.82 -0.17
CA THR A 58 -1.99 -0.91 0.50
C THR A 58 -2.03 -2.19 1.34
N ILE A 59 -2.44 -2.08 2.60
CA ILE A 59 -2.66 -3.23 3.49
C ILE A 59 -4.11 -3.26 3.94
N SER A 60 -4.84 -4.29 3.51
CA SER A 60 -6.18 -4.61 3.99
C SER A 60 -6.07 -5.49 5.25
N TYR A 61 -6.50 -4.98 6.39
CA TYR A 61 -6.61 -5.78 7.62
C TYR A 61 -8.04 -6.27 7.81
N LEU A 62 -8.21 -7.56 8.14
CA LEU A 62 -9.50 -8.05 8.62
C LEU A 62 -9.83 -7.39 9.97
N VAL A 63 -10.97 -6.70 9.99
CA VAL A 63 -11.52 -6.13 11.23
C VAL A 63 -12.34 -7.22 11.92
N ASP A 64 -11.73 -7.96 12.84
CA ASP A 64 -12.51 -8.67 13.85
C ASP A 64 -13.14 -7.65 14.81
N GLN A 65 -14.46 -7.79 15.00
CA GLN A 65 -15.44 -6.81 15.49
C GLN A 65 -15.23 -6.20 16.90
N ALA A 66 -14.05 -6.28 17.52
CA ALA A 66 -13.76 -5.63 18.80
C ALA A 66 -12.72 -4.49 18.71
N ALA A 67 -12.03 -4.35 17.57
CA ALA A 67 -10.91 -3.42 17.42
C ALA A 67 -11.22 -2.16 16.60
N ALA A 68 -12.46 -1.98 16.13
CA ALA A 68 -12.88 -0.88 15.24
C ALA A 68 -12.63 0.54 15.82
N VAL A 69 -12.43 0.67 17.13
CA VAL A 69 -12.12 1.95 17.80
C VAL A 69 -10.64 2.07 18.21
N LYS A 70 -9.85 0.98 18.10
CA LYS A 70 -8.52 0.88 18.71
C LYS A 70 -7.37 0.71 17.73
N ARG A 71 -7.61 0.61 16.43
CA ARG A 71 -6.57 0.88 15.42
C ARG A 71 -6.72 2.33 14.97
N LYS A 72 -6.58 3.23 15.95
CA LYS A 72 -6.09 4.59 15.70
C LYS A 72 -4.93 4.42 14.74
N SER A 73 -5.13 4.88 13.51
CA SER A 73 -4.11 5.46 12.70
C SER A 73 -2.74 4.77 12.81
N LEU A 74 -2.31 4.11 11.72
CA LEU A 74 -0.88 4.06 11.34
C LEU A 74 -0.28 5.48 11.15
N ALA A 75 -0.91 6.52 11.69
CA ALA A 75 -0.35 7.83 11.93
C ALA A 75 -0.34 8.02 13.46
N VAL A 76 0.82 8.45 13.98
CA VAL A 76 1.07 9.02 15.32
C VAL A 76 1.89 8.15 16.31
N ASP A 77 2.16 6.86 16.10
CA ASP A 77 3.15 6.13 16.96
C ASP A 77 3.90 5.01 16.20
N ASP A 78 4.39 5.39 15.02
CA ASP A 78 4.46 4.57 13.81
C ASP A 78 5.73 3.71 13.66
N GLN A 79 6.21 3.10 14.75
CA GLN A 79 7.42 2.27 14.73
C GLN A 79 7.25 1.04 13.83
N VAL A 80 6.09 0.37 13.92
CA VAL A 80 5.78 -0.84 13.13
C VAL A 80 5.66 -0.54 11.63
N GLY A 81 5.01 0.57 11.27
CA GLY A 81 4.89 1.02 9.88
C GLY A 81 6.25 1.36 9.28
N LYS A 82 7.07 2.12 10.02
CA LYS A 82 8.45 2.46 9.63
C LYS A 82 9.34 1.23 9.48
N GLU A 83 9.24 0.27 10.39
CA GLU A 83 9.95 -1.00 10.30
C GLU A 83 9.57 -1.77 9.03
N LEU A 84 8.27 -1.89 8.74
CA LEU A 84 7.81 -2.54 7.51
C LEU A 84 8.29 -1.82 6.25
N VAL A 85 8.18 -0.49 6.20
CA VAL A 85 8.69 0.33 5.08
C VAL A 85 10.19 0.09 4.88
N ASN A 86 10.97 0.07 5.97
CA ASN A 86 12.41 -0.17 5.91
C ASN A 86 12.74 -1.58 5.43
N GLU A 87 12.09 -2.61 5.96
CA GLU A 87 12.29 -4.00 5.54
C GLU A 87 11.94 -4.21 4.05
N MET A 88 10.84 -3.61 3.58
CA MET A 88 10.44 -3.65 2.17
C MET A 88 11.47 -2.96 1.26
N ASN A 89 11.93 -1.76 1.63
CA ASN A 89 12.97 -1.06 0.88
C ASN A 89 14.31 -1.84 0.84
N GLN A 90 14.66 -2.52 1.93
CA GLN A 90 15.83 -3.41 1.96
C GLN A 90 15.66 -4.61 1.02
N ALA A 91 14.48 -5.22 1.00
CA ALA A 91 14.18 -6.32 0.09
C ALA A 91 14.19 -5.88 -1.37
N PHE A 92 13.62 -4.72 -1.71
CA PHE A 92 13.71 -4.15 -3.06
C PHE A 92 15.16 -3.97 -3.50
N LYS A 93 16.00 -3.39 -2.63
CA LYS A 93 17.44 -3.25 -2.90
C LYS A 93 18.14 -4.59 -3.10
N LYS A 94 17.82 -5.59 -2.26
CA LYS A 94 18.35 -6.97 -2.36
C LYS A 94 17.98 -7.63 -3.70
N HIS A 95 16.79 -7.34 -4.22
CA HIS A 95 16.28 -7.88 -5.48
C HIS A 95 16.53 -6.98 -6.71
N GLY A 96 17.37 -5.94 -6.57
CA GLY A 96 17.75 -5.05 -7.68
C GLY A 96 16.61 -4.18 -8.21
N VAL A 97 15.56 -3.97 -7.43
CA VAL A 97 14.40 -3.18 -7.82
C VAL A 97 14.63 -1.72 -7.45
N ASP A 98 14.70 -0.83 -8.45
CA ASP A 98 14.81 0.62 -8.22
C ASP A 98 13.44 1.26 -7.90
N ILE A 99 12.90 0.88 -6.73
CA ILE A 99 11.66 1.38 -6.16
C ILE A 99 11.89 1.76 -4.70
N SER A 100 11.21 2.83 -4.26
CA SER A 100 11.02 3.12 -2.84
C SER A 100 9.54 3.12 -2.44
N VAL A 101 9.25 2.56 -1.27
CA VAL A 101 7.95 2.67 -0.63
C VAL A 101 7.73 4.14 -0.25
N PHE A 102 6.76 4.79 -0.88
CA PHE A 102 6.46 6.21 -0.66
C PHE A 102 5.28 6.42 0.29
N ALA A 103 4.28 5.53 0.23
CA ALA A 103 3.10 5.60 1.05
C ALA A 103 2.68 4.20 1.49
N LEU A 104 2.33 4.08 2.77
CA LEU A 104 1.64 2.93 3.32
C LEU A 104 0.22 3.38 3.67
N VAL A 105 -0.78 2.72 3.10
CA VAL A 105 -2.19 3.12 3.26
C VAL A 105 -3.07 1.92 3.59
N ASP A 106 -4.19 2.15 4.27
CA ASP A 106 -5.27 1.18 4.34
C ASP A 106 -6.08 1.15 3.04
N ASP A 107 -6.90 0.11 2.88
CA ASP A 107 -7.72 -0.14 1.69
C ASP A 107 -8.72 0.99 1.40
N ALA A 108 -9.54 1.38 2.38
CA ALA A 108 -10.55 2.41 2.19
C ALA A 108 -9.92 3.78 1.88
N THR A 109 -8.75 4.09 2.46
CA THR A 109 -7.98 5.30 2.10
C THR A 109 -7.46 5.23 0.66
N GLY A 110 -6.99 4.06 0.22
CA GLY A 110 -6.60 3.82 -1.17
C GLY A 110 -7.77 4.03 -2.14
N ASP A 111 -8.93 3.45 -1.83
CA ASP A 111 -10.17 3.60 -2.61
C ASP A 111 -10.61 5.06 -2.69
N LEU A 112 -10.51 5.81 -1.58
CA LEU A 112 -10.81 7.24 -1.55
C LEU A 112 -9.85 8.04 -2.42
N ALA A 113 -8.55 7.74 -2.38
CA ALA A 113 -7.55 8.41 -3.19
C ALA A 113 -7.76 8.15 -4.69
N GLU A 114 -8.05 6.91 -5.08
CA GLU A 114 -8.38 6.55 -6.47
C GLU A 114 -9.68 7.25 -6.91
N GLY A 115 -10.74 7.16 -6.10
CA GLY A 115 -12.02 7.80 -6.40
C GLY A 115 -11.90 9.32 -6.55
N ARG A 116 -11.04 9.97 -5.76
CA ARG A 116 -10.75 11.41 -5.84
C ARG A 116 -9.93 11.78 -7.06
N TYR A 117 -9.01 10.89 -7.48
CA TYR A 117 -8.19 11.08 -8.67
C TYR A 117 -9.05 11.17 -9.93
N TYR A 118 -10.05 10.30 -10.07
CA TYR A 118 -10.96 10.31 -11.22
C TYR A 118 -12.11 11.30 -11.09
N ASN A 119 -12.66 11.49 -9.89
CA ASN A 119 -13.77 12.39 -9.65
C ASN A 119 -13.47 13.30 -8.46
N LYS A 120 -13.35 14.60 -8.74
CA LYS A 120 -13.08 15.60 -7.71
C LYS A 120 -14.23 15.81 -6.71
N GLU A 121 -15.40 15.25 -6.95
CA GLU A 121 -16.53 15.31 -6.02
C GLU A 121 -16.57 14.11 -5.06
N THR A 122 -15.66 13.14 -5.19
CA THR A 122 -15.56 12.02 -4.26
C THR A 122 -15.14 12.54 -2.88
N VAL A 123 -15.95 12.31 -1.85
CA VAL A 123 -15.68 12.78 -0.48
C VAL A 123 -15.47 11.65 0.53
N ALA A 124 -15.89 10.44 0.18
CA ALA A 124 -15.78 9.25 1.01
C ALA A 124 -15.68 7.99 0.13
N ALA A 125 -15.07 6.95 0.68
CA ALA A 125 -15.04 5.60 0.15
C ALA A 125 -15.49 4.62 1.25
N ILE A 126 -16.20 3.57 0.86
CA ILE A 126 -16.71 2.54 1.76
C ILE A 126 -16.41 1.18 1.15
N THR A 127 -15.68 0.35 1.90
CA THR A 127 -15.40 -1.03 1.54
C THR A 127 -16.46 -1.92 2.18
N LEU A 128 -17.23 -2.65 1.36
CA LEU A 128 -18.25 -3.60 1.80
C LEU A 128 -17.88 -5.00 1.29
N GLY A 129 -17.36 -5.84 2.18
CA GLY A 129 -16.95 -7.21 1.83
C GLY A 129 -16.83 -8.09 3.06
N THR A 130 -15.74 -8.86 3.17
CA THR A 130 -15.44 -9.67 4.37
C THR A 130 -15.37 -8.83 5.64
N GLY A 131 -15.02 -7.55 5.52
CA GLY A 131 -15.14 -6.54 6.56
C GLY A 131 -15.82 -5.28 6.03
N THR A 132 -16.10 -4.34 6.94
CA THR A 132 -16.64 -3.02 6.62
C THR A 132 -15.65 -1.96 7.08
N ASN A 133 -15.21 -1.10 6.16
CA ASN A 133 -14.34 0.04 6.44
C ASN A 133 -14.83 1.28 5.67
N ALA A 134 -14.50 2.48 6.13
CA ALA A 134 -14.82 3.72 5.45
C ALA A 134 -13.75 4.80 5.69
N ALA A 135 -13.41 5.52 4.63
CA ALA A 135 -12.52 6.67 4.66
C ALA A 135 -13.24 7.90 4.11
N TYR A 136 -12.98 9.10 4.66
CA TYR A 136 -13.55 10.34 4.17
C TYR A 136 -12.61 11.53 4.39
N ILE A 137 -12.79 12.58 3.59
CA ILE A 137 -11.97 13.80 3.68
C ILE A 137 -12.55 14.72 4.76
N LYS A 138 -11.69 15.16 5.67
CA LYS A 138 -12.03 16.17 6.69
C LYS A 138 -10.95 17.24 6.77
N THR A 139 -11.33 18.48 7.06
CA THR A 139 -10.38 19.56 7.29
C THR A 139 -9.70 19.39 8.65
N ALA A 140 -8.39 19.62 8.72
CA ALA A 140 -7.61 19.47 9.96
C ALA A 140 -8.19 20.25 11.16
N PRO A 141 -8.64 21.51 11.02
CA PRO A 141 -9.25 22.25 12.14
C PRO A 141 -10.52 21.61 12.71
N ALA A 142 -11.20 20.76 11.94
CA ALA A 142 -12.40 20.09 12.37
C ALA A 142 -12.12 18.78 13.16
N VAL A 143 -10.84 18.44 13.41
CA VAL A 143 -10.42 17.25 14.15
C VAL A 143 -9.79 17.67 15.49
N PRO A 144 -10.55 17.70 16.61
CA PRO A 144 -10.06 18.24 17.89
C PRO A 144 -8.86 17.51 18.51
N LYS A 145 -8.60 16.28 18.08
CA LYS A 145 -7.46 15.45 18.54
C LYS A 145 -6.26 15.52 17.59
N TRP A 146 -6.39 16.25 16.48
CA TRP A 146 -5.29 16.47 15.56
C TRP A 146 -4.40 17.55 16.16
N ASN A 147 -3.22 17.14 16.61
CA ASN A 147 -2.14 18.06 16.88
C ASN A 147 -1.36 18.16 15.57
N ASP A 148 -1.26 19.36 15.01
CA ASP A 148 -0.47 19.59 13.79
C ASP A 148 0.97 19.03 13.96
N PRO A 149 1.60 18.56 12.88
CA PRO A 149 3.04 18.30 12.86
C PRO A 149 3.87 19.58 13.07
#